data_AF-A0A330LM02-F1
#
_entry.id   AF-A0A330LM02-F1
#
_cell.length_a   1.000
_cell.length_b   1.000
_cell.length_c   1.000
_cell.angle_alpha   90.00
_cell.angle_beta   90.00
_cell.angle_gamma   90.00
#
_symmetry.space_group_name_H-M   'P 1'
#
loop_
_entity.id
_entity.type
_entity.pdbx_description
1 polymer ?
#
loop_
_entity_poly.entity_id
_entity_poly.type
_entity_poly.pdbx_seq_one_letter_code
_entity_poly.pdbx_strand_id
1 'polypeptide(L)'
;MSVRNLKDGHKKPWLCECYPQGSKGKRIRKRFATKGEATAFERYTMNEIDDKPWLADKTDNRRLSELLDLWWKLHAKNLKSGAHAYRRLQIMCEQLNDPIAATFTATLPRKQTHCRAW
;
A
#
# COMPACT_ATOMS: atom_id res chain seq x y z
N MET A 1 -14.28 16.96 -7.07
CA MET A 1 -13.19 17.26 -8.01
C MET A 1 -13.47 18.62 -8.62
N SER A 2 -12.47 19.44 -8.93
CA SER A 2 -12.72 20.77 -9.51
C SER A 2 -11.57 21.27 -10.37
N VAL A 3 -11.88 21.65 -11.62
CA VAL A 3 -11.03 22.51 -12.45
C VAL A 3 -11.46 23.96 -12.23
N ARG A 4 -10.55 24.80 -11.74
CA ARG A 4 -10.82 26.21 -11.42
C ARG A 4 -9.77 27.12 -12.01
N ASN A 5 -10.16 28.33 -12.40
CA ASN A 5 -9.25 29.35 -12.87
C ASN A 5 -8.80 30.24 -11.68
N LEU A 6 -7.51 30.25 -11.39
CA LEU A 6 -6.87 31.11 -10.40
C LEU A 6 -6.38 32.38 -11.10
N LYS A 7 -6.90 33.52 -10.67
CA LYS A 7 -6.54 34.85 -11.18
C LYS A 7 -5.27 35.42 -10.51
N ASP A 8 -4.31 34.56 -10.17
CA ASP A 8 -3.08 34.94 -9.46
C ASP A 8 -2.01 35.56 -10.38
N GLY A 9 -2.33 35.88 -11.64
CA GLY A 9 -1.35 36.36 -12.64
C GLY A 9 -0.30 35.33 -13.07
N HIS A 10 -0.44 34.08 -12.65
CA HIS A 10 0.51 33.01 -12.94
C HIS A 10 0.38 32.50 -14.38
N LYS A 11 1.50 32.11 -15.03
CA LYS A 11 1.53 31.56 -16.41
C LYS A 11 0.61 30.35 -16.65
N LYS A 12 0.22 29.68 -15.56
CA LYS A 12 -0.68 28.51 -15.55
C LYS A 12 -1.85 28.81 -14.61
N PRO A 13 -2.90 29.49 -15.11
CA PRO A 13 -4.00 29.93 -14.26
C PRO A 13 -5.00 28.81 -13.95
N TRP A 14 -5.01 27.72 -14.74
CA TRP A 14 -5.95 26.62 -14.52
C TRP A 14 -5.42 25.66 -13.46
N LEU A 15 -6.15 25.48 -12.38
CA LEU A 15 -5.87 24.54 -11.32
C LEU A 15 -6.82 23.35 -11.43
N CYS A 16 -6.25 22.15 -11.54
CA CYS A 16 -6.99 20.90 -11.46
C CYS A 16 -6.78 20.29 -10.06
N GLU A 17 -7.88 20.09 -9.34
CA GLU A 17 -7.91 19.40 -8.03
C GLU A 17 -8.76 18.14 -8.12
N CYS A 18 -8.08 16.99 -8.13
CA CYS A 18 -8.69 15.67 -8.26
C CYS A 18 -8.55 14.87 -6.96
N TYR A 19 -9.60 14.10 -6.65
CA TYR A 19 -9.69 13.18 -5.53
C TYR A 19 -10.03 11.79 -6.09
N PRO A 20 -9.05 11.13 -6.73
CA PRO A 20 -9.25 9.87 -7.43
C PRO A 20 -9.84 8.77 -6.53
N GLN A 21 -9.40 8.68 -5.28
CA GLN A 21 -9.85 7.68 -4.30
C GLN A 21 -10.80 8.27 -3.24
N GLY A 22 -11.54 9.33 -3.58
CA GLY A 22 -12.45 10.03 -2.67
C GLY A 22 -11.77 10.92 -1.63
N SER A 23 -12.52 11.36 -0.61
CA SER A 23 -12.13 12.42 0.35
C SER A 23 -10.93 12.05 1.23
N LYS A 24 -10.77 10.75 1.56
CA LYS A 24 -9.61 10.22 2.33
C LYS A 24 -8.46 9.77 1.43
N GLY A 25 -8.60 9.92 0.11
CA GLY A 25 -7.63 9.49 -0.89
C GLY A 25 -6.51 10.51 -1.13
N LYS A 26 -5.56 10.13 -1.99
CA LYS A 26 -4.47 11.04 -2.42
C LYS A 26 -5.05 12.26 -3.15
N ARG A 27 -4.76 13.46 -2.64
CA ARG A 27 -5.10 14.72 -3.33
C ARG A 27 -4.07 15.01 -4.42
N ILE A 28 -4.53 15.12 -5.67
CA ILE A 28 -3.68 15.50 -6.80
C ILE A 28 -4.04 16.94 -7.18
N ARG A 29 -3.06 17.85 -7.03
CA ARG A 29 -3.21 19.27 -7.34
C ARG A 29 -2.16 19.68 -8.36
N LYS A 30 -2.59 20.08 -9.56
CA LYS A 30 -1.69 20.45 -10.67
C LYS A 30 -2.19 21.70 -11.39
N ARG A 31 -1.27 22.56 -11.82
CA ARG A 31 -1.54 23.78 -12.58
C ARG A 31 -1.27 23.56 -14.07
N PHE A 32 -2.14 24.08 -14.93
CA PHE A 32 -2.14 23.95 -16.39
C PHE A 32 -2.27 25.31 -17.07
N ALA A 33 -1.80 25.39 -18.31
CA ALA A 33 -1.85 26.62 -19.10
C ALA A 33 -3.25 26.84 -19.70
N THR A 34 -3.91 25.75 -20.10
CA THR A 34 -5.26 25.79 -20.70
C THR A 34 -6.28 25.00 -19.90
N LYS A 35 -7.56 25.34 -20.08
CA LYS A 35 -8.69 24.58 -19.52
C LYS A 35 -8.72 23.15 -20.06
N GLY A 36 -8.44 22.99 -21.37
CA GLY A 36 -8.46 21.70 -22.05
C GLY A 36 -7.46 20.71 -21.47
N GLU A 37 -6.23 21.16 -21.22
CA GLU A 37 -5.22 20.34 -20.53
C GLU A 37 -5.68 19.91 -19.12
N ALA A 38 -6.29 20.84 -18.36
CA ALA A 38 -6.76 20.54 -17.02
C ALA A 38 -7.91 19.51 -17.01
N THR A 39 -8.84 19.60 -17.95
CA THR A 39 -9.94 18.63 -18.10
C THR A 39 -9.45 17.29 -18.65
N ALA A 40 -8.49 17.28 -19.57
CA ALA A 40 -7.88 16.05 -20.08
C ALA A 40 -7.15 15.28 -18.97
N PHE A 41 -6.41 16.00 -18.12
CA PHE A 41 -5.71 15.42 -16.97
C PHE A 41 -6.68 14.81 -15.95
N GLU A 42 -7.80 15.48 -15.68
CA GLU A 42 -8.86 14.96 -14.82
C GLU A 42 -9.40 13.62 -15.36
N ARG A 43 -9.78 13.58 -16.65
CA ARG A 43 -10.28 12.37 -17.30
C ARG A 43 -9.27 11.24 -17.31
N TYR A 44 -8.02 11.54 -17.65
CA TYR A 44 -6.94 10.56 -17.64
C TYR A 44 -6.76 9.93 -16.25
N THR A 45 -6.77 10.75 -15.20
CA THR A 45 -6.63 10.27 -13.82
C THR A 45 -7.81 9.40 -13.42
N MET A 46 -9.03 9.71 -13.86
CA MET A 46 -10.22 8.91 -13.59
C MET A 46 -10.13 7.54 -14.26
N ASN A 47 -9.83 7.53 -15.56
CA ASN A 47 -9.71 6.30 -16.34
C ASN A 47 -8.62 5.39 -15.76
N GLU A 48 -7.50 5.94 -15.28
CA GLU A 48 -6.43 5.11 -14.72
C GLU A 48 -6.86 4.34 -13.44
N ILE A 49 -7.82 4.87 -12.69
CA ILE A 49 -8.39 4.20 -11.50
C ILE A 49 -9.40 3.14 -11.94
N ASP A 50 -10.28 3.51 -12.88
CA ASP A 50 -11.34 2.64 -13.39
C ASP A 50 -10.77 1.43 -14.15
N ASP A 51 -9.65 1.60 -14.85
CA ASP A 51 -8.92 0.54 -15.55
C ASP A 51 -8.22 -0.43 -14.58
N LYS A 52 -7.88 0.04 -13.38
CA LYS A 52 -7.08 -0.71 -12.40
C LYS A 52 -7.69 -0.64 -10.99
N PRO A 53 -8.94 -1.09 -10.79
CA PRO A 53 -9.63 -1.00 -9.51
C PRO A 53 -8.91 -1.77 -8.40
N TRP A 54 -8.21 -2.87 -8.74
CA TRP A 54 -7.42 -3.66 -7.80
C TRP A 54 -6.10 -3.00 -7.35
N LEU A 55 -5.65 -1.95 -8.03
CA LEU A 55 -4.42 -1.21 -7.70
C LEU A 55 -4.70 0.00 -6.79
N ALA A 56 -5.97 0.32 -6.58
CA ALA A 56 -6.40 1.44 -5.74
C ALA A 56 -6.27 1.14 -4.24
N ASP A 57 -6.21 -0.13 -3.85
CA ASP A 57 -5.97 -0.48 -2.46
C ASP A 57 -4.52 -0.17 -2.07
N LYS A 58 -4.38 0.48 -0.90
CA LYS A 58 -3.05 0.79 -0.36
C LYS A 58 -2.27 -0.51 -0.25
N THR A 59 -1.04 -0.52 -0.75
CA THR A 59 -0.11 -1.62 -0.54
C THR A 59 -0.05 -1.94 0.95
N ASP A 60 -0.35 -3.19 1.27
CA ASP A 60 -0.38 -3.64 2.66
C ASP A 60 1.05 -3.68 3.21
N ASN A 61 1.37 -2.70 4.07
CA ASN A 61 2.68 -2.56 4.69
C ASN A 61 2.72 -3.14 6.11
N ARG A 62 1.73 -3.95 6.49
CA ARG A 62 1.70 -4.60 7.81
C ARG A 62 2.91 -5.48 8.03
N ARG A 63 3.37 -5.53 9.28
CA ARG A 63 4.45 -6.40 9.72
C ARG A 63 3.96 -7.84 9.86
N LEU A 64 4.89 -8.79 9.81
CA LEU A 64 4.56 -10.20 9.95
C LEU A 64 3.97 -10.51 11.34
N SER A 65 4.48 -9.85 12.38
CA SER A 65 3.94 -9.89 13.75
C SER A 65 2.46 -9.46 13.82
N GLU A 66 2.13 -8.31 13.20
CA GLU A 66 0.76 -7.77 13.17
C GLU A 66 -0.21 -8.69 12.42
N LEU A 67 0.25 -9.32 11.34
CA LEU A 67 -0.53 -10.27 10.58
C LEU A 67 -0.81 -11.53 11.40
N LEU A 68 0.19 -11.99 12.16
CA LEU A 68 0.08 -13.15 13.04
C LEU A 68 -0.92 -12.91 14.18
N ASP A 69 -0.87 -11.73 14.80
CA ASP A 69 -1.83 -11.31 15.84
C ASP A 69 -3.27 -11.28 15.32
N LEU A 70 -3.45 -10.79 14.09
CA LEU A 70 -4.76 -10.72 13.45
C LEU A 70 -5.27 -12.13 13.14
N TRP A 71 -4.42 -13.00 12.59
CA TRP A 71 -4.74 -14.40 12.37
C TRP A 71 -5.09 -15.13 13.67
N TRP A 72 -4.39 -14.83 14.76
CA TRP A 72 -4.72 -15.36 16.09
C TRP A 72 -6.12 -14.95 16.52
N LYS A 73 -6.43 -13.66 16.43
CA LYS A 73 -7.71 -13.09 16.85
C LYS A 73 -8.90 -13.64 16.06
N LEU A 74 -8.74 -13.84 14.75
CA LEU A 74 -9.83 -14.26 13.86
C LEU A 74 -10.01 -15.77 13.78
N HIS A 75 -8.92 -16.54 13.72
CA HIS A 75 -8.98 -17.95 13.33
C HIS A 75 -8.33 -18.87 14.36
N ALA A 76 -7.10 -18.59 14.79
CA ALA A 76 -6.31 -19.57 15.51
C ALA A 76 -6.85 -19.89 16.92
N LYS A 77 -7.62 -18.99 17.54
CA LYS A 77 -8.31 -19.23 18.82
C LYS A 77 -9.25 -20.44 18.79
N ASN A 78 -9.85 -20.74 17.64
CA ASN A 78 -10.81 -21.84 17.48
C ASN A 78 -10.13 -23.17 17.13
N LEU A 79 -8.80 -23.17 16.95
CA LEU A 79 -8.04 -24.34 16.51
C LEU A 79 -7.43 -25.05 17.72
N LYS A 80 -7.61 -26.37 17.83
CA LYS A 80 -7.06 -27.19 18.94
C LYS A 80 -5.54 -27.04 19.10
N SER A 81 -4.81 -26.90 17.98
CA SER A 81 -3.36 -26.68 17.96
C SER A 81 -2.96 -25.22 17.67
N GLY A 82 -3.90 -24.28 17.78
CA GLY A 82 -3.67 -22.88 17.45
C GLY A 82 -2.50 -22.31 18.26
N ALA A 83 -2.49 -22.51 19.58
CA ALA A 83 -1.49 -21.93 20.47
C ALA A 83 -0.06 -22.38 20.10
N HIS A 84 0.11 -23.65 19.76
CA HIS A 84 1.39 -24.20 19.31
C HIS A 84 1.82 -23.67 17.93
N ALA A 85 0.86 -23.47 17.01
CA ALA A 85 1.15 -22.86 15.72
C ALA A 85 1.55 -21.39 15.86
N TYR A 86 0.84 -20.62 16.68
CA TYR A 86 1.14 -19.22 16.98
C TYR A 86 2.54 -19.05 17.58
N ARG A 87 2.90 -19.87 18.57
CA ARG A 87 4.24 -19.82 19.19
C ARG A 87 5.36 -20.11 18.19
N ARG A 88 5.17 -21.08 17.29
CA ARG A 88 6.16 -21.37 16.23
C ARG A 88 6.32 -20.20 15.26
N LEU A 89 5.21 -19.60 14.84
CA LEU A 89 5.23 -18.45 13.94
C LEU A 89 5.84 -17.21 14.61
N GLN A 90 5.62 -17.00 15.90
CA GLN A 90 6.26 -15.93 16.65
C GLN A 90 7.79 -16.06 16.66
N ILE A 91 8.30 -17.27 16.92
CA ILE A 91 9.75 -17.54 16.85
C ILE A 91 10.30 -17.26 15.45
N MET A 92 9.55 -17.62 14.40
CA MET A 92 9.96 -17.30 13.02
C MET A 92 10.00 -15.79 12.77
N CYS A 93 9.01 -15.02 13.25
CA CYS A 93 9.00 -13.56 13.15
C CYS A 93 10.21 -12.93 13.85
N GLU A 94 10.54 -13.42 15.05
CA GLU A 94 11.70 -12.97 15.83
C GLU A 94 13.02 -13.26 15.09
N GLN A 95 13.17 -14.46 14.52
CA GLN A 95 14.33 -14.84 13.72
C GLN A 95 14.49 -14.02 12.44
N LEU A 96 13.38 -13.58 11.84
CA LEU A 96 13.37 -12.77 10.62
C LEU A 96 13.49 -11.26 10.88
N ASN A 97 13.58 -10.84 12.15
CA ASN A 97 13.61 -9.44 12.56
C ASN A 97 12.38 -8.63 12.07
N ASP A 98 11.21 -9.27 12.10
CA ASP A 98 9.89 -8.69 11.81
C ASP A 98 9.79 -7.86 10.51
N PRO A 99 9.92 -8.49 9.33
CA PRO A 99 9.85 -7.82 8.05
C PRO A 99 8.40 -7.46 7.66
N ILE A 100 8.26 -6.61 6.65
CA ILE A 100 6.96 -6.32 6.03
C ILE A 100 6.48 -7.58 5.30
N ALA A 101 5.25 -8.01 5.57
CA ALA A 101 4.70 -9.26 5.03
C ALA A 101 4.71 -9.30 3.49
N ALA A 102 4.43 -8.16 2.83
CA ALA A 102 4.46 -8.04 1.37
C ALA A 102 5.86 -8.20 0.76
N THR A 103 6.92 -7.93 1.53
CA THR A 103 8.32 -8.08 1.08
C THR A 103 8.89 -9.46 1.38
N PHE A 104 8.18 -10.25 2.20
CA PHE A 104 8.60 -11.58 2.57
C PHE A 104 8.40 -12.54 1.39
N THR A 105 9.51 -12.89 0.73
CA THR A 105 9.51 -13.86 -0.36
C THR A 105 10.13 -15.16 0.12
N ALA A 106 9.49 -16.30 -0.16
CA ALA A 106 9.96 -17.65 0.15
C ALA A 106 11.15 -18.09 -0.72
N THR A 107 11.94 -17.15 -1.26
CA THR A 107 13.21 -17.47 -1.89
C THR A 107 14.11 -17.98 -0.79
N LEU A 108 14.18 -19.31 -0.68
CA LEU A 108 15.09 -20.03 0.19
C LEU A 108 16.45 -19.32 0.16
N PRO A 109 16.96 -18.80 1.30
CA PRO A 109 18.36 -18.45 1.36
C PRO A 109 19.11 -19.73 1.00
N ARG A 110 19.77 -19.75 -0.16
CA ARG A 110 20.73 -20.79 -0.53
C ARG A 110 21.62 -20.96 0.69
N LYS A 111 21.52 -22.11 1.34
CA LYS A 111 22.14 -22.44 2.63
C LYS A 111 23.43 -21.67 2.84
N GLN A 112 23.42 -20.62 3.64
CA GLN A 112 24.65 -20.19 4.31
C GLN A 112 24.76 -21.03 5.57
N THR A 113 24.99 -22.33 5.39
CA THR A 113 25.59 -23.16 6.42
C THR A 113 27.01 -22.65 6.63
N HIS A 114 27.18 -21.58 7.41
CA HIS A 114 28.35 -21.52 8.26
C HIS A 114 28.04 -22.38 9.46
N CYS A 115 28.40 -23.66 9.33
CA CYS A 115 28.68 -24.51 10.47
C CYS A 115 29.56 -23.70 11.43
N ARG A 116 29.02 -23.25 12.56
CA ARG A 116 29.85 -22.96 13.72
C ARG A 116 30.26 -24.30 14.28
N ALA A 117 31.46 -24.72 13.89
CA ALA A 117 32.19 -25.76 14.56
C ALA A 117 32.61 -25.25 15.95
N TRP A 118 32.45 -26.15 16.93
CA TRP A 118 32.88 -26.08 18.33
C TRP A 118 32.06 -25.20 19.27
#